data_AF-A0A835KFA1-F1
#
_entry.id   AF-A0A835KFA1-F1
#
_cell.length_a   1.000
_cell.length_b   1.000
_cell.length_c   1.000
_cell.angle_alpha   90.00
_cell.angle_beta   90.00
_cell.angle_gamma   90.00
#
_symmetry.space_group_name_H-M   'P 1'
#
loop_
_entity.id
_entity.type
_entity.pdbx_description
1 polymer ?
#
loop_
_entity_poly.entity_id
_entity_poly.type
_entity_poly.pdbx_seq_one_letter_code
_entity_poly.pdbx_strand_id
1 'polypeptide(L)'
;MATASTAPLLTGSREAKPAAKELQSIDDVMEVYMGGTGALQLLKAVLVTFAWAFDAQQVFISAFTDAQPQWHCLAAASTGNSSAPSCSPVVGSPCALPAGSWAWDRPADTSVVSEWALSCGGPLLASLPASSFFAGNLAGGFLLATLADSLLGRKKMLLVSLVSMSVAGVLTALAPNVWAYAALRLVSGFVRSMVGTCALVLSTELVGRSRRGTVNVAGFLCFAAGFLSLPALAYAFRDASWRTMYLWTSAPCLFYSLLLYLLVQESPRWLLVRGRKQDAIDALRQIMSLDVDDEERSFSMLDACMLREEDKAGGAGVFAALQDMWERRWALRRLAAIMAASFGVGMVYLGMPLNLGSLGSNLYLTSTYNALAEVPSAALAWLLVATANRRVSVMALTAASGACSLACAAVAIPPAARMAAEVTSFLGAVTAFDVILIYATELFPTSVRNSAVGMVRQALFLWSSFGVFGLAIGCFGLFLPETKGRGACQTARRRSAKRPP
;
A
#
# COMPACT_ATOMS: atom_id res chain seq x y z
N MET A 1 26.95 41.82 -68.80
CA MET A 1 27.58 42.84 -67.94
C MET A 1 26.50 43.76 -67.43
N ALA A 2 26.04 43.54 -66.20
CA ALA A 2 25.04 44.40 -65.57
C ALA A 2 25.38 44.49 -64.08
N THR A 3 25.45 45.74 -63.64
CA THR A 3 25.73 46.28 -62.32
C THR A 3 24.57 46.07 -61.35
N ALA A 4 24.86 45.83 -60.06
CA ALA A 4 23.89 46.04 -58.99
C ALA A 4 24.57 46.32 -57.63
N SER A 5 24.55 47.60 -57.28
CA SER A 5 24.27 48.23 -55.98
C SER A 5 24.84 47.67 -54.67
N THR A 6 25.71 48.48 -54.06
CA THR A 6 26.11 48.51 -52.66
C THR A 6 25.12 49.33 -51.82
N ALA A 7 24.67 48.80 -50.67
CA ALA A 7 24.25 49.59 -49.50
C ALA A 7 24.28 48.74 -48.20
N PRO A 8 24.50 49.35 -47.03
CA PRO A 8 25.14 48.71 -45.89
C PRO A 8 24.21 48.33 -44.73
N LEU A 9 24.77 47.50 -43.84
CA LEU A 9 24.38 47.18 -42.47
C LEU A 9 23.55 48.26 -41.75
N LEU A 10 22.38 47.89 -41.25
CA LEU A 10 21.76 48.50 -40.07
C LEU A 10 21.47 47.43 -39.02
N THR A 11 22.29 47.47 -37.98
CA THR A 11 22.07 46.89 -36.67
C THR A 11 20.85 47.54 -36.02
N GLY A 12 19.84 46.72 -35.73
CA GLY A 12 18.67 47.12 -34.96
C GLY A 12 18.21 45.90 -34.17
N SER A 13 18.81 45.72 -32.99
CA SER A 13 18.40 44.77 -31.98
C SER A 13 16.91 44.99 -31.64
N ARG A 14 16.03 44.23 -32.28
CA ARG A 14 14.73 43.88 -31.71
C ARG A 14 15.00 42.68 -30.82
N GLU A 15 15.13 42.91 -29.52
CA GLU A 15 14.92 41.86 -28.53
C GLU A 15 13.58 41.21 -28.84
N ALA A 16 13.66 40.01 -29.41
CA ALA A 16 12.51 39.15 -29.58
C ALA A 16 12.04 38.75 -28.19
N LYS A 17 10.99 39.42 -27.71
CA LYS A 17 10.05 38.90 -26.70
C LYS A 17 9.90 37.40 -26.96
N PRO A 18 10.18 36.50 -26.00
CA PRO A 18 9.84 35.11 -26.20
C PRO A 18 8.32 35.06 -26.34
N ALA A 19 7.88 34.69 -27.54
CA ALA A 19 6.48 34.47 -27.85
C ALA A 19 5.92 33.51 -26.79
N ALA A 20 4.80 33.91 -26.18
CA ALA A 20 4.01 33.11 -25.26
C ALA A 20 3.64 31.80 -25.96
N LYS A 21 4.49 30.79 -25.81
CA LYS A 21 4.26 29.44 -26.28
C LYS A 21 3.32 28.81 -25.27
N GLU A 22 2.03 28.94 -25.55
CA GLU A 22 0.96 28.02 -25.11
C GLU A 22 1.26 27.20 -23.84
N LEU A 23 1.03 27.74 -22.64
CA LEU A 23 0.86 26.90 -21.46
C LEU A 23 -0.53 26.24 -21.55
N GLN A 24 -0.58 25.01 -22.05
CA GLN A 24 -1.83 24.28 -22.33
C GLN A 24 -2.38 23.46 -21.14
N SER A 25 -1.67 23.35 -20.00
CA SER A 25 -2.05 22.47 -18.89
C SER A 25 -1.73 23.07 -17.51
N ILE A 26 -2.62 22.87 -16.52
CA ILE A 26 -2.37 23.18 -15.10
C ILE A 26 -1.04 22.55 -14.65
N ASP A 27 -0.69 21.36 -15.18
CA ASP A 27 0.55 20.68 -14.83
C ASP A 27 1.81 21.41 -15.29
N ASP A 28 1.76 22.17 -16.38
CA ASP A 28 2.92 22.91 -16.91
C ASP A 28 3.06 24.26 -16.20
N VAL A 29 1.93 24.89 -15.86
CA VAL A 29 1.87 26.07 -14.99
C VAL A 29 2.46 25.73 -13.62
N MET A 30 1.99 24.64 -12.99
CA MET A 30 2.53 24.16 -11.72
C MET A 30 4.02 23.77 -11.82
N GLU A 31 4.49 23.29 -12.97
CA GLU A 31 5.90 22.92 -13.15
C GLU A 31 6.83 24.13 -13.20
N VAL A 32 6.43 25.21 -13.87
CA VAL A 32 7.16 26.50 -13.84
C VAL A 32 7.29 27.00 -12.40
N TYR A 33 6.20 26.85 -11.65
CA TYR A 33 6.10 27.23 -10.24
C TYR A 33 6.89 26.34 -9.26
N MET A 34 6.97 25.04 -9.53
CA MET A 34 7.71 24.07 -8.71
C MET A 34 9.17 23.91 -9.16
N GLY A 35 9.58 24.49 -10.29
CA GLY A 35 10.92 24.36 -10.87
C GLY A 35 12.04 24.84 -9.93
N GLY A 36 11.73 25.76 -9.02
CA GLY A 36 12.63 26.26 -7.97
C GLY A 36 12.54 25.53 -6.62
N THR A 37 12.21 24.23 -6.58
CA THR A 37 12.03 23.50 -5.31
C THR A 37 13.17 23.74 -4.29
N GLY A 38 12.86 24.51 -3.24
CA GLY A 38 13.76 24.73 -2.11
C GLY A 38 13.93 23.46 -1.27
N ALA A 39 15.05 23.35 -0.56
CA ALA A 39 15.34 22.19 0.32
C ALA A 39 14.22 21.93 1.34
N LEU A 40 13.54 22.98 1.81
CA LEU A 40 12.42 22.90 2.74
C LEU A 40 11.19 22.18 2.14
N GLN A 41 10.92 22.34 0.85
CA GLN A 41 9.80 21.67 0.17
C GLN A 41 10.08 20.18 0.00
N LEU A 42 11.32 19.82 -0.34
CA LEU A 42 11.75 18.43 -0.36
C LEU A 42 11.65 17.81 1.03
N LEU A 43 12.05 18.53 2.08
CA LEU A 43 11.91 18.06 3.46
C LEU A 43 10.45 17.81 3.84
N LYS A 44 9.53 18.72 3.48
CA LYS A 44 8.08 18.52 3.70
C LYS A 44 7.54 17.31 2.93
N ALA A 45 7.98 17.10 1.69
CA ALA A 45 7.57 15.93 0.90
C ALA A 45 8.09 14.62 1.48
N VAL A 46 9.36 14.59 1.92
CA VAL A 46 9.94 13.44 2.62
C VAL A 46 9.22 13.18 3.95
N LEU A 47 8.87 14.24 4.68
CA LEU A 47 8.07 14.13 5.90
C LEU A 47 6.72 13.45 5.62
N VAL A 48 6.03 13.78 4.53
CA VAL A 48 4.78 13.10 4.12
C VAL A 48 5.03 11.62 3.80
N THR A 49 6.13 11.29 3.14
CA THR A 49 6.46 9.89 2.82
C THR A 49 6.76 9.03 4.05
N PHE A 50 7.15 9.65 5.17
CA PHE A 50 7.35 8.94 6.44
C PHE A 50 6.09 8.23 6.95
N ALA A 51 4.89 8.63 6.50
CA ALA A 51 3.64 7.93 6.79
C ALA A 51 3.67 6.44 6.35
N TRP A 52 4.48 6.09 5.35
CA TRP A 52 4.67 4.71 4.91
C TRP A 52 5.33 3.83 5.98
N ALA A 53 6.12 4.41 6.88
CA ALA A 53 6.71 3.66 7.99
C ALA A 53 5.63 3.11 8.93
N PHE A 54 4.62 3.92 9.26
CA PHE A 54 3.49 3.51 10.09
C PHE A 54 2.56 2.52 9.38
N ASP A 55 2.41 2.67 8.05
CA ASP A 55 1.68 1.71 7.22
C ASP A 55 2.36 0.33 7.29
N ALA A 56 3.69 0.27 7.10
CA ALA A 56 4.46 -0.97 7.21
C ALA A 56 4.33 -1.62 8.59
N GLN A 57 4.45 -0.82 9.65
CA GLN A 57 4.30 -1.29 11.03
C GLN A 57 2.94 -1.98 11.23
N GLN A 58 1.84 -1.35 10.80
CA GLN A 58 0.50 -1.92 10.99
C GLN A 58 0.24 -3.16 10.14
N VAL A 59 0.85 -3.27 8.95
CA VAL A 59 0.72 -4.46 8.09
C VAL A 59 1.38 -5.68 8.73
N PHE A 60 2.56 -5.53 9.32
CA PHE A 60 3.36 -6.67 9.79
C PHE A 60 3.33 -6.89 11.31
N ILE A 61 2.72 -6.00 12.10
CA ILE A 61 2.65 -6.15 13.57
C ILE A 61 2.03 -7.49 14.01
N SER A 62 1.04 -8.03 13.27
CA SER A 62 0.42 -9.34 13.55
C SER A 62 1.40 -10.50 13.50
N ALA A 63 2.44 -10.42 12.67
CA ALA A 63 3.45 -11.48 12.57
C ALA A 63 4.18 -11.70 13.90
N PHE A 64 4.28 -10.66 14.73
CA PHE A 64 4.94 -10.71 16.03
C PHE A 64 3.94 -10.86 17.18
N THR A 65 2.80 -10.16 17.15
CA THR A 65 1.81 -10.24 18.24
C THR A 65 1.08 -11.56 18.28
N ASP A 66 0.91 -12.20 17.12
CA ASP A 66 0.21 -13.46 16.96
C ASP A 66 1.21 -14.64 16.84
N ALA A 67 2.50 -14.41 17.12
CA ALA A 67 3.51 -15.46 17.11
C ALA A 67 3.26 -16.48 18.23
N GLN A 68 3.40 -17.77 17.91
CA GLN A 68 3.27 -18.83 18.90
C GLN A 68 4.55 -18.89 19.76
N PRO A 69 4.45 -18.78 21.10
CA PRO A 69 5.60 -18.94 21.97
C PRO A 69 6.02 -20.41 22.06
N GLN A 70 7.25 -20.65 22.49
CA GLN A 70 7.72 -22.01 22.80
C GLN A 70 7.05 -22.53 24.09
N TRP A 71 6.90 -23.85 24.17
CA TRP A 71 6.23 -24.54 25.27
C TRP A 71 7.07 -25.73 25.74
N HIS A 72 6.94 -26.08 27.01
CA HIS A 72 7.60 -27.22 27.63
C HIS A 72 6.61 -28.08 28.42
N CYS A 73 6.96 -29.34 28.64
CA CYS A 73 6.22 -30.25 29.51
C CYS A 73 6.57 -29.97 30.98
N LEU A 74 5.56 -29.99 31.86
CA LEU A 74 5.76 -29.82 33.29
C LEU A 74 6.26 -31.14 33.93
N ALA A 75 7.28 -31.06 34.78
CA ALA A 75 7.93 -32.24 35.40
C ALA A 75 6.99 -33.07 36.31
N ALA A 76 5.89 -32.48 36.79
CA ALA A 76 4.84 -33.18 37.53
C ALA A 76 4.07 -34.21 36.66
N ALA A 77 4.11 -34.08 35.33
CA ALA A 77 3.57 -35.06 34.39
C ALA A 77 4.57 -36.17 34.03
N SER A 78 5.85 -36.04 34.43
CA SER A 78 6.91 -37.02 34.15
C SER A 78 7.30 -37.87 35.37
N THR A 79 6.80 -37.54 36.57
CA THR A 79 7.13 -38.27 37.80
C THR A 79 5.87 -38.65 38.58
N GLY A 80 5.39 -39.87 38.41
CA GLY A 80 4.52 -40.54 39.39
C GLY A 80 3.22 -41.12 38.85
N ASN A 81 3.15 -42.46 38.91
CA ASN A 81 2.00 -43.36 38.70
C ASN A 81 1.60 -43.63 37.23
N SER A 82 1.69 -44.92 36.90
CA SER A 82 1.54 -45.61 35.60
C SER A 82 0.13 -45.55 34.97
N SER A 83 -0.59 -44.44 35.13
CA SER A 83 -1.89 -44.20 34.49
C SER A 83 -2.13 -42.76 34.02
N ALA A 84 -1.17 -41.85 34.15
CA ALA A 84 -1.24 -40.51 33.56
C ALA A 84 -0.58 -40.49 32.16
N PRO A 85 -1.19 -39.86 31.14
CA PRO A 85 -0.56 -39.75 29.82
C PRO A 85 0.72 -38.92 29.95
N SER A 86 1.87 -39.56 29.73
CA SER A 86 3.18 -38.90 29.72
C SER A 86 3.20 -37.79 28.66
N CYS A 87 3.56 -36.57 29.06
CA CYS A 87 3.76 -35.44 28.16
C CYS A 87 5.01 -35.70 27.31
N SER A 88 4.81 -36.22 26.10
CA SER A 88 5.88 -36.47 25.14
C SER A 88 5.89 -35.36 24.08
N PRO A 89 7.02 -34.67 23.84
CA PRO A 89 7.14 -33.61 22.83
C PRO A 89 6.96 -34.11 21.38
N VAL A 90 6.79 -35.43 21.21
CA VAL A 90 6.50 -36.10 19.92
C VAL A 90 5.05 -35.86 19.47
N VAL A 91 4.14 -35.52 20.39
CA VAL A 91 2.77 -35.12 20.02
C VAL A 91 2.81 -33.67 19.55
N GLY A 92 2.77 -33.47 18.23
CA GLY A 92 3.08 -32.21 17.54
C GLY A 92 2.18 -30.98 17.84
N SER A 93 1.29 -31.02 18.84
CA SER A 93 0.57 -29.83 19.28
C SER A 93 0.20 -29.88 20.78
N PRO A 94 0.33 -28.77 21.52
CA PRO A 94 -0.01 -28.69 22.94
C PRO A 94 -1.50 -28.94 23.24
N CYS A 95 -2.35 -28.84 22.22
CA CYS A 95 -3.80 -29.02 22.35
C CYS A 95 -4.26 -30.48 22.49
N ALA A 96 -3.41 -31.45 22.13
CA ALA A 96 -3.69 -32.88 22.30
C ALA A 96 -3.21 -33.42 23.66
N LEU A 97 -2.56 -32.58 24.46
CA LEU A 97 -2.03 -32.94 25.78
C LEU A 97 -3.07 -32.70 26.88
N PRO A 98 -3.08 -33.53 27.94
CA PRO A 98 -3.99 -33.34 29.07
C PRO A 98 -3.76 -31.97 29.77
N ALA A 99 -4.85 -31.39 30.29
CA ALA A 99 -4.80 -30.10 30.95
C ALA A 99 -3.82 -30.12 32.14
N GLY A 100 -2.90 -29.16 32.19
CA GLY A 100 -1.90 -29.04 33.25
C GLY A 100 -0.63 -29.88 33.04
N SER A 101 -0.45 -30.56 31.90
CA SER A 101 0.78 -31.30 31.62
C SER A 101 1.88 -30.49 30.92
N TRP A 102 1.56 -29.28 30.46
CA TRP A 102 2.46 -28.40 29.71
C TRP A 102 2.24 -26.93 30.10
N ALA A 103 3.26 -26.10 29.89
CA ALA A 103 3.22 -24.66 30.12
C ALA A 103 3.99 -23.92 29.03
N TRP A 104 3.63 -22.65 28.79
CA TRP A 104 4.39 -21.76 27.93
C TRP A 104 5.72 -21.40 28.61
N ASP A 105 6.80 -21.28 27.83
CA ASP A 105 8.11 -20.83 28.33
C ASP A 105 8.09 -19.36 28.78
N ARG A 106 7.11 -18.60 28.29
CA ARG A 106 6.92 -17.17 28.53
C ARG A 106 5.56 -16.91 29.19
N PRO A 107 5.38 -15.75 29.84
CA PRO A 107 4.08 -15.36 30.37
C PRO A 107 2.99 -15.43 29.30
N ALA A 108 1.78 -15.85 29.69
CA ALA A 108 0.65 -16.02 28.76
C ALA A 108 0.28 -14.73 28.02
N ASP A 109 0.58 -13.56 28.59
CA ASP A 109 0.25 -12.26 28.02
C ASP A 109 1.23 -11.79 26.92
N THR A 110 2.27 -12.58 26.61
CA THR A 110 3.30 -12.22 25.63
C THR A 110 2.81 -12.29 24.18
N SER A 111 1.89 -13.19 23.86
CA SER A 111 1.25 -13.22 22.54
C SER A 111 -0.25 -13.42 22.61
N VAL A 112 -0.94 -12.95 21.58
CA VAL A 112 -2.38 -13.10 21.41
C VAL A 112 -2.78 -14.59 21.40
N VAL A 113 -1.91 -15.43 20.85
CA VAL A 113 -2.11 -16.88 20.77
C VAL A 113 -2.01 -17.53 22.15
N SER A 114 -1.08 -17.11 23.00
CA SER A 114 -0.93 -17.66 24.36
C SER A 114 -2.01 -17.19 25.32
N GLU A 115 -2.45 -15.92 25.23
CA GLU A 115 -3.45 -15.35 26.15
C GLU A 115 -4.83 -15.99 25.96
N TRP A 116 -5.23 -16.22 24.70
CA TRP A 116 -6.55 -16.77 24.37
C TRP A 116 -6.52 -18.21 23.86
N ALA A 117 -5.39 -18.91 24.02
CA ALA A 117 -5.18 -20.31 23.61
C ALA A 117 -5.66 -20.60 22.18
N LEU A 118 -5.40 -19.68 21.23
CA LEU A 118 -5.95 -19.70 19.87
C LEU A 118 -5.55 -20.95 19.08
N SER A 119 -4.40 -21.56 19.39
CA SER A 119 -3.94 -22.81 18.77
C SER A 119 -4.93 -23.95 18.97
N CYS A 120 -5.66 -23.96 20.08
CA CYS A 120 -6.61 -25.03 20.42
C CYS A 120 -8.06 -24.69 20.04
N GLY A 121 -8.35 -23.43 19.72
CA GLY A 121 -9.65 -22.97 19.22
C GLY A 121 -9.93 -23.35 17.75
N GLY A 122 -8.98 -23.99 17.07
CA GLY A 122 -9.11 -24.39 15.67
C GLY A 122 -8.60 -23.34 14.67
N PRO A 123 -8.33 -23.74 13.42
CA PRO A 123 -7.64 -22.90 12.43
C PRO A 123 -8.43 -21.65 12.04
N LEU A 124 -9.76 -21.70 12.14
CA LEU A 124 -10.64 -20.56 11.85
C LEU A 124 -10.46 -19.41 12.85
N LEU A 125 -10.35 -19.74 14.14
CA LEU A 125 -10.18 -18.76 15.22
C LEU A 125 -8.78 -18.14 15.21
N ALA A 126 -7.74 -18.93 14.90
CA ALA A 126 -6.38 -18.44 14.79
C ALA A 126 -6.16 -17.48 13.60
N SER A 127 -6.86 -17.70 12.48
CA SER A 127 -6.73 -16.87 11.27
C SER A 127 -7.68 -15.67 11.22
N LEU A 128 -8.71 -15.65 12.08
CA LEU A 128 -9.74 -14.61 12.11
C LEU A 128 -9.16 -13.17 12.21
N PRO A 129 -8.22 -12.85 13.11
CA PRO A 129 -7.73 -11.48 13.24
C PRO A 129 -6.98 -10.99 11.99
N ALA A 130 -6.10 -11.83 11.43
CA ALA A 130 -5.38 -11.50 10.20
C ALA A 130 -6.34 -11.31 9.01
N SER A 131 -7.27 -12.24 8.79
CA SER A 131 -8.26 -12.12 7.71
C SER A 131 -9.18 -10.91 7.89
N SER A 132 -9.58 -10.59 9.13
CA SER A 132 -10.41 -9.40 9.42
C SER A 132 -9.69 -8.09 9.07
N PHE A 133 -8.39 -7.99 9.36
CA PHE A 133 -7.56 -6.82 9.01
C PHE A 133 -7.48 -6.61 7.50
N PHE A 134 -7.21 -7.67 6.73
CA PHE A 134 -7.13 -7.54 5.27
C PHE A 134 -8.50 -7.32 4.61
N ALA A 135 -9.56 -7.92 5.14
CA ALA A 135 -10.94 -7.66 4.70
C ALA A 135 -11.33 -6.19 4.94
N GLY A 136 -11.00 -5.66 6.12
CA GLY A 136 -11.13 -4.23 6.43
C GLY A 136 -10.39 -3.37 5.43
N ASN A 137 -9.11 -3.67 5.16
CA ASN A 137 -8.30 -2.94 4.20
C ASN A 137 -8.92 -2.91 2.79
N LEU A 138 -9.46 -4.03 2.32
CA LEU A 138 -10.12 -4.10 1.02
C LEU A 138 -11.36 -3.20 0.97
N ALA A 139 -12.24 -3.31 1.98
CA ALA A 139 -13.45 -2.49 2.08
C ALA A 139 -13.11 -0.99 2.18
N GLY A 140 -12.11 -0.66 2.99
CA GLY A 140 -11.59 0.70 3.14
C GLY A 140 -11.03 1.25 1.84
N GLY A 141 -10.35 0.41 1.05
CA GLY A 141 -9.75 0.81 -0.22
C GLY A 141 -10.76 1.33 -1.22
N PHE A 142 -11.94 0.72 -1.31
CA PHE A 142 -13.00 1.19 -2.18
C PHE A 142 -13.75 2.40 -1.59
N LEU A 143 -14.16 2.32 -0.33
CA LEU A 143 -15.00 3.34 0.30
C LEU A 143 -14.22 4.63 0.55
N LEU A 144 -13.04 4.52 1.18
CA LEU A 144 -12.23 5.67 1.54
C LEU A 144 -11.55 6.31 0.32
N ALA A 145 -11.30 5.58 -0.76
CA ALA A 145 -10.80 6.17 -2.00
C ALA A 145 -11.82 7.17 -2.58
N THR A 146 -13.09 6.77 -2.65
CA THR A 146 -14.15 7.68 -3.12
C THR A 146 -14.30 8.89 -2.20
N LEU A 147 -14.15 8.70 -0.89
CA LEU A 147 -14.24 9.79 0.09
C LEU A 147 -13.07 10.78 0.01
N ALA A 148 -11.85 10.27 -0.22
CA ALA A 148 -10.64 11.07 -0.38
C ALA A 148 -10.74 12.02 -1.60
N ASP A 149 -11.25 11.50 -2.71
CA ASP A 149 -11.41 12.25 -3.95
C ASP A 149 -12.59 13.24 -3.87
N SER A 150 -13.69 12.84 -3.22
CA SER A 150 -14.96 13.58 -3.24
C SER A 150 -15.13 14.66 -2.16
N LEU A 151 -14.60 14.49 -0.95
CA LEU A 151 -14.97 15.35 0.18
C LEU A 151 -13.78 15.86 0.99
N LEU A 152 -12.81 14.98 1.30
CA LEU A 152 -11.79 15.30 2.30
C LEU A 152 -10.51 15.91 1.69
N GLY A 153 -10.17 15.62 0.44
CA GLY A 153 -8.84 15.96 -0.09
C GLY A 153 -7.76 15.02 0.44
N ARG A 154 -6.50 15.23 0.02
CA ARG A 154 -5.41 14.26 0.26
C ARG A 154 -4.81 14.38 1.66
N LYS A 155 -4.52 15.61 2.13
CA LYS A 155 -3.93 15.84 3.46
C LYS A 155 -4.92 15.50 4.57
N LYS A 156 -6.16 16.00 4.50
CA LYS A 156 -7.15 15.69 5.55
C LYS A 156 -7.47 14.20 5.61
N MET A 157 -7.58 13.53 4.47
CA MET A 157 -7.79 12.08 4.43
C MET A 157 -6.61 11.33 5.08
N LEU A 158 -5.37 11.70 4.75
CA LEU A 158 -4.18 11.11 5.36
C LEU A 158 -4.18 11.30 6.89
N LEU A 159 -4.50 12.51 7.37
CA LEU A 159 -4.58 12.81 8.80
C LEU A 159 -5.68 12.02 9.53
N VAL A 160 -6.88 11.98 8.97
CA VAL A 160 -8.00 11.21 9.53
C VAL A 160 -7.64 9.73 9.59
N SER A 161 -7.01 9.19 8.54
CA SER A 161 -6.52 7.81 8.54
C SER A 161 -5.45 7.58 9.61
N LEU A 162 -4.43 8.42 9.73
CA LEU A 162 -3.35 8.25 10.72
C LEU A 162 -3.86 8.33 12.17
N VAL A 163 -4.71 9.32 12.48
CA VAL A 163 -5.30 9.48 13.81
C VAL A 163 -6.18 8.29 14.13
N SER A 164 -7.10 7.94 13.22
CA SER A 164 -8.04 6.85 13.45
C SER A 164 -7.33 5.49 13.53
N MET A 165 -6.23 5.31 12.78
CA MET A 165 -5.38 4.11 12.84
C MET A 165 -4.70 3.97 14.20
N SER A 166 -4.20 5.08 14.75
CA SER A 166 -3.60 5.04 16.09
C SER A 166 -4.63 4.82 17.19
N VAL A 167 -5.79 5.48 17.12
CA VAL A 167 -6.91 5.24 18.05
C VAL A 167 -7.33 3.76 18.00
N ALA A 168 -7.49 3.20 16.80
CA ALA A 168 -7.81 1.79 16.64
C ALA A 168 -6.70 0.87 17.18
N GLY A 169 -5.43 1.23 17.03
CA GLY A 169 -4.29 0.52 17.61
C GLY A 169 -4.30 0.52 19.15
N VAL A 170 -4.57 1.66 19.78
CA VAL A 170 -4.71 1.76 21.25
C VAL A 170 -5.91 0.95 21.74
N LEU A 171 -7.06 1.04 21.06
CA LEU A 171 -8.23 0.22 21.39
C LEU A 171 -7.93 -1.27 21.22
N THR A 172 -7.15 -1.67 20.22
CA THR A 172 -6.72 -3.06 19.98
C THR A 172 -5.90 -3.58 21.17
N ALA A 173 -5.05 -2.74 21.77
CA ALA A 173 -4.32 -3.09 22.99
C ALA A 173 -5.22 -3.33 24.20
N LEU A 174 -6.39 -2.66 24.25
CA LEU A 174 -7.37 -2.79 25.34
C LEU A 174 -8.41 -3.90 25.10
N ALA A 175 -8.25 -4.70 24.04
CA ALA A 175 -9.22 -5.73 23.70
C ALA A 175 -9.33 -6.80 24.81
N PRO A 176 -10.55 -7.08 25.32
CA PRO A 176 -10.77 -8.07 26.38
C PRO A 176 -10.93 -9.50 25.85
N ASN A 177 -11.26 -9.67 24.57
CA ASN A 177 -11.51 -10.96 23.95
C ASN A 177 -11.12 -10.98 22.46
N VAL A 178 -11.00 -12.19 21.90
CA VAL A 178 -10.61 -12.45 20.50
C VAL A 178 -11.55 -11.77 19.50
N TRP A 179 -12.86 -11.74 19.79
CA TRP A 179 -13.86 -11.15 18.89
C TRP A 179 -13.75 -9.63 18.80
N ALA A 180 -13.56 -8.96 19.95
CA ALA A 180 -13.29 -7.54 20.01
C ALA A 180 -11.95 -7.22 19.33
N TYR A 181 -10.91 -8.04 19.55
CA TYR A 181 -9.63 -7.91 18.84
C TYR A 181 -9.80 -8.02 17.32
N ALA A 182 -10.53 -9.01 16.83
CA ALA A 182 -10.80 -9.17 15.40
C ALA A 182 -11.63 -8.00 14.82
N ALA A 183 -12.65 -7.52 15.54
CA ALA A 183 -13.43 -6.36 15.11
C ALA A 183 -12.56 -5.09 15.03
N LEU A 184 -11.69 -4.86 16.01
CA LEU A 184 -10.77 -3.73 16.02
C LEU A 184 -9.70 -3.86 14.93
N ARG A 185 -9.21 -5.08 14.66
CA ARG A 185 -8.33 -5.36 13.52
C ARG A 185 -9.00 -5.03 12.19
N LEU A 186 -10.28 -5.35 12.02
CA LEU A 186 -11.06 -4.95 10.84
C LEU A 186 -11.10 -3.43 10.68
N VAL A 187 -11.39 -2.69 11.76
CA VAL A 187 -11.40 -1.22 11.75
C VAL A 187 -10.01 -0.65 11.42
N SER A 188 -8.95 -1.17 12.04
CA SER A 188 -7.57 -0.77 11.77
C SER A 188 -7.21 -0.98 10.30
N GLY A 189 -7.58 -2.12 9.72
CA GLY A 189 -7.41 -2.40 8.29
C GLY A 189 -8.16 -1.41 7.41
N PHE A 190 -9.44 -1.16 7.72
CA PHE A 190 -10.30 -0.24 6.98
C PHE A 190 -9.71 1.16 6.89
N VAL A 191 -9.32 1.71 8.03
CA VAL A 191 -8.80 3.08 8.13
C VAL A 191 -7.41 3.23 7.47
N ARG A 192 -6.56 2.19 7.56
CA ARG A 192 -5.20 2.18 7.01
C ARG A 192 -5.15 2.24 5.48
N SER A 193 -6.17 1.72 4.81
CA SER A 193 -6.15 1.43 3.37
C SER A 193 -5.72 2.60 2.45
N MET A 194 -6.01 3.83 2.85
CA MET A 194 -5.68 5.04 2.08
C MET A 194 -4.40 5.77 2.50
N VAL A 195 -3.74 5.33 3.57
CA VAL A 195 -2.52 5.99 4.08
C VAL A 195 -1.44 6.00 3.00
N GLY A 196 -1.11 4.82 2.45
CA GLY A 196 -0.03 4.70 1.47
C GLY A 196 -0.29 5.45 0.17
N THR A 197 -1.52 5.39 -0.36
CA THR A 197 -1.90 6.07 -1.61
C THR A 197 -1.97 7.58 -1.44
N CYS A 198 -2.58 8.07 -0.35
CA CYS A 198 -2.66 9.52 -0.11
C CYS A 198 -1.28 10.12 0.18
N ALA A 199 -0.41 9.43 0.91
CA ALA A 199 0.96 9.88 1.17
C ALA A 199 1.78 9.98 -0.14
N LEU A 200 1.67 9.00 -1.04
CA LEU A 200 2.37 9.02 -2.33
C LEU A 200 1.86 10.13 -3.26
N VAL A 201 0.53 10.28 -3.37
CA VAL A 201 -0.05 11.33 -4.22
C VAL A 201 0.30 12.71 -3.67
N LEU A 202 0.13 12.94 -2.36
CA LEU A 202 0.46 14.22 -1.75
C LEU A 202 1.95 14.56 -1.88
N SER A 203 2.85 13.61 -1.65
CA SER A 203 4.29 13.86 -1.74
C SER A 203 4.77 14.17 -3.17
N THR A 204 4.17 13.55 -4.17
CA THR A 204 4.49 13.79 -5.59
C THR A 204 3.84 15.05 -6.17
N GLU A 205 2.73 15.50 -5.59
CA GLU A 205 2.07 16.77 -5.91
C GLU A 205 2.76 17.97 -5.25
N LEU A 206 3.42 17.76 -4.11
CA LEU A 206 4.21 18.79 -3.42
C LEU A 206 5.57 19.06 -4.09
N VAL A 207 5.97 18.31 -5.12
CA VAL A 207 7.32 18.39 -5.71
C VAL A 207 7.27 18.39 -7.24
N GLY A 208 8.16 19.18 -7.87
CA GLY A 208 8.31 19.24 -9.32
C GLY A 208 8.71 17.91 -9.97
N ARG A 209 8.47 17.76 -11.28
CA ARG A 209 8.63 16.47 -12.01
C ARG A 209 10.04 15.87 -11.86
N SER A 210 11.08 16.69 -11.81
CA SER A 210 12.48 16.27 -11.70
C SER A 210 12.82 15.54 -10.39
N ARG A 211 12.17 15.90 -9.27
CA ARG A 211 12.46 15.35 -7.93
C ARG A 211 11.44 14.30 -7.46
N ARG A 212 10.40 14.00 -8.24
CA ARG A 212 9.41 12.95 -7.93
C ARG A 212 10.05 11.57 -7.72
N GLY A 213 11.08 11.25 -8.50
CA GLY A 213 11.83 10.01 -8.34
C GLY A 213 12.47 9.89 -6.94
N THR A 214 13.12 10.96 -6.47
CA THR A 214 13.74 11.02 -5.14
C THR A 214 12.73 10.85 -4.02
N VAL A 215 11.57 11.49 -4.12
CA VAL A 215 10.49 11.38 -3.13
C VAL A 215 9.92 9.96 -3.08
N ASN A 216 9.73 9.31 -4.23
CA ASN A 216 9.27 7.92 -4.26
C ASN A 216 10.27 6.97 -3.60
N VAL A 217 11.57 7.12 -3.91
CA VAL A 217 12.63 6.33 -3.26
C VAL A 217 12.65 6.57 -1.74
N ALA A 218 12.50 7.82 -1.30
CA ALA A 218 12.39 8.14 0.13
C ALA A 218 11.20 7.43 0.79
N GLY A 219 10.06 7.31 0.11
CA GLY A 219 8.91 6.55 0.60
C GLY A 219 9.19 5.06 0.78
N PHE A 220 9.84 4.41 -0.20
CA PHE A 220 10.25 3.01 -0.07
C PHE A 220 11.22 2.81 1.10
N LEU A 221 12.20 3.70 1.27
CA LEU A 221 13.13 3.65 2.40
C LEU A 221 12.40 3.85 3.74
N CYS A 222 11.40 4.74 3.80
CA CYS A 222 10.59 4.93 5.01
C CYS A 222 9.77 3.68 5.33
N PHE A 223 9.21 3.00 4.33
CA PHE A 223 8.49 1.74 4.52
C PHE A 223 9.43 0.65 5.06
N ALA A 224 10.61 0.49 4.44
CA ALA A 224 11.63 -0.45 4.90
C ALA A 224 12.08 -0.17 6.35
N ALA A 225 12.26 1.11 6.71
CA ALA A 225 12.58 1.51 8.07
C ALA A 225 11.44 1.17 9.06
N GLY A 226 10.19 1.37 8.67
CA GLY A 226 9.03 0.95 9.45
C GLY A 226 8.99 -0.56 9.67
N PHE A 227 9.22 -1.35 8.62
CA PHE A 227 9.27 -2.80 8.72
C PHE A 227 10.44 -3.28 9.59
N LEU A 228 11.63 -2.67 9.45
CA LEU A 228 12.83 -2.98 10.25
C LEU A 228 12.67 -2.62 11.74
N SER A 229 11.84 -1.62 12.05
CA SER A 229 11.59 -1.23 13.45
C SER A 229 10.81 -2.29 14.23
N LEU A 230 9.96 -3.09 13.57
CA LEU A 230 9.13 -4.12 14.22
C LEU A 230 9.94 -5.25 14.88
N PRO A 231 10.89 -5.94 14.21
CA PRO A 231 11.69 -6.98 14.85
C PRO A 231 12.55 -6.42 15.99
N ALA A 232 13.04 -5.17 15.88
CA ALA A 232 13.77 -4.50 16.95
C ALA A 232 12.88 -4.26 18.19
N LEU A 233 11.67 -3.74 17.99
CA LEU A 233 10.68 -3.55 19.05
C LEU A 233 10.24 -4.88 19.64
N ALA A 234 9.96 -5.88 18.80
CA ALA A 234 9.54 -7.21 19.24
C ALA A 234 10.63 -7.89 20.07
N TYR A 235 11.91 -7.69 19.73
CA TYR A 235 13.03 -8.22 20.52
C TYR A 235 13.18 -7.48 21.85
N ALA A 236 13.07 -6.15 21.86
CA ALA A 236 13.15 -5.34 23.07
C ALA A 236 12.01 -5.62 24.06
N PHE A 237 10.79 -5.87 23.53
CA PHE A 237 9.59 -6.15 24.32
C PHE A 237 9.23 -7.64 24.37
N ARG A 238 10.19 -8.54 24.11
CA ARG A 238 9.94 -9.99 24.03
C ARG A 238 9.31 -10.60 25.29
N ASP A 239 9.58 -10.00 26.44
CA ASP A 239 9.14 -10.47 27.77
C ASP A 239 7.96 -9.62 28.30
N ALA A 240 7.55 -8.58 27.56
CA ALA A 240 6.42 -7.73 27.87
C ALA A 240 5.14 -8.22 27.15
N SER A 241 3.98 -7.70 27.54
CA SER A 241 2.72 -8.04 26.87
C SER A 241 2.68 -7.53 25.43
N TRP A 242 2.05 -8.30 24.52
CA TRP A 242 1.79 -7.89 23.14
C TRP A 242 1.05 -6.55 23.04
N ARG A 243 0.26 -6.19 24.06
CA ARG A 243 -0.44 -4.89 24.17
C ARG A 243 0.52 -3.70 24.12
N THR A 244 1.70 -3.84 24.72
CA THR A 244 2.74 -2.79 24.76
C THR A 244 3.22 -2.45 23.35
N MET A 245 3.32 -3.45 22.46
CA MET A 245 3.77 -3.25 21.08
C MET A 245 2.79 -2.38 20.26
N TYR A 246 1.49 -2.51 20.50
CA TYR A 246 0.49 -1.61 19.89
C TYR A 246 0.58 -0.19 20.43
N LEU A 247 0.80 -0.02 21.74
CA LEU A 247 0.93 1.31 22.34
C LEU A 247 2.15 2.06 21.79
N TRP A 248 3.29 1.37 21.69
CA TRP A 248 4.54 1.94 21.18
C TRP A 248 4.53 2.25 19.68
N THR A 249 3.71 1.56 18.88
CA THR A 249 3.53 1.89 17.46
C THR A 249 2.47 2.98 17.26
N SER A 250 1.46 3.03 18.13
CA SER A 250 0.35 4.00 18.04
C SER A 250 0.74 5.41 18.52
N ALA A 251 1.53 5.52 19.60
CA ALA A 251 1.91 6.83 20.16
C ALA A 251 2.76 7.68 19.19
N PRO A 252 3.82 7.16 18.54
CA PRO A 252 4.58 7.92 17.56
C PRO A 252 3.74 8.28 16.32
N CYS A 253 2.77 7.44 15.94
CA CYS A 253 1.85 7.74 14.84
C CYS A 253 0.95 8.95 15.14
N LEU A 254 0.46 9.10 16.39
CA LEU A 254 -0.31 10.29 16.79
C LEU A 254 0.55 11.54 16.78
N PHE A 255 1.74 11.46 17.36
CA PHE A 255 2.66 12.60 17.38
C PHE A 255 3.02 13.04 15.95
N TYR A 256 3.28 12.07 15.07
CA TYR A 256 3.52 12.33 13.65
C TYR A 256 2.30 12.95 12.95
N SER A 257 1.08 12.50 13.26
CA SER A 257 -0.14 13.10 12.68
C SER A 257 -0.30 14.57 13.07
N LEU A 258 0.03 14.93 14.31
CA LEU A 258 0.05 16.32 14.77
C LEU A 258 1.12 17.14 14.03
N LEU A 259 2.31 16.58 13.87
CA LEU A 259 3.41 17.21 13.12
C LEU A 259 3.03 17.45 11.66
N LEU A 260 2.38 16.47 11.01
CA LEU A 260 1.92 16.58 9.63
C LEU A 260 0.81 17.62 9.48
N TYR A 261 -0.09 17.75 10.46
CA TYR A 261 -1.12 18.78 10.46
C TYR A 261 -0.51 20.19 10.44
N LEU A 262 0.53 20.43 11.26
CA LEU A 262 1.19 21.72 11.43
C LEU A 262 2.13 22.08 10.26
N LEU A 263 2.92 21.13 9.75
CA LEU A 263 4.02 21.44 8.82
C LEU A 263 3.66 21.31 7.34
N VAL A 264 2.67 20.48 7.00
CA VAL A 264 2.34 20.12 5.62
C VAL A 264 1.09 20.88 5.17
N GLN A 265 1.06 21.32 3.92
CA GLN A 265 -0.12 21.97 3.34
C GLN A 265 -0.91 21.02 2.45
N GLU A 266 -2.16 21.40 2.17
CA GLU A 266 -2.97 20.66 1.20
C GLU A 266 -2.37 20.80 -0.21
N SER A 267 -2.64 19.84 -1.08
CA SER A 267 -2.18 19.88 -2.47
C SER A 267 -2.74 21.10 -3.21
N PRO A 268 -1.88 21.98 -3.76
CA PRO A 268 -2.33 23.13 -4.55
C PRO A 268 -3.17 22.69 -5.75
N ARG A 269 -2.81 21.57 -6.39
CA ARG A 269 -3.55 20.99 -7.51
C ARG A 269 -5.00 20.67 -7.12
N TRP A 270 -5.19 20.03 -5.97
CA TRP A 270 -6.52 19.64 -5.51
C TRP A 270 -7.38 20.86 -5.16
N LEU A 271 -6.78 21.88 -4.54
CA LEU A 271 -7.46 23.14 -4.23
C LEU A 271 -7.91 23.87 -5.49
N LEU A 272 -7.07 23.89 -6.53
CA LEU A 272 -7.41 24.44 -7.84
C LEU A 272 -8.58 23.68 -8.48
N VAL A 273 -8.50 22.35 -8.61
CA VAL A 273 -9.58 21.55 -9.21
C VAL A 273 -10.92 21.71 -8.46
N ARG A 274 -10.89 22.08 -7.18
CA ARG A 274 -12.09 22.34 -6.35
C ARG A 274 -12.61 23.77 -6.37
N GLY A 275 -12.01 24.66 -7.16
CA GLY A 275 -12.39 26.07 -7.21
C GLY A 275 -12.01 26.87 -5.96
N ARG A 276 -11.22 26.30 -5.03
CA ARG A 276 -10.74 26.99 -3.82
C ARG A 276 -9.50 27.81 -4.13
N LYS A 277 -9.69 28.87 -4.92
CA LYS A 277 -8.59 29.68 -5.47
C LYS A 277 -7.72 30.33 -4.39
N GLN A 278 -8.33 30.97 -3.39
CA GLN A 278 -7.58 31.68 -2.36
C GLN A 278 -6.67 30.73 -1.55
N ASP A 279 -7.20 29.57 -1.16
CA ASP A 279 -6.41 28.57 -0.43
C ASP A 279 -5.28 27.99 -1.30
N ALA A 280 -5.50 27.82 -2.61
CA ALA A 280 -4.47 27.35 -3.53
C ALA A 280 -3.35 28.39 -3.69
N ILE A 281 -3.72 29.67 -3.76
CA ILE A 281 -2.80 30.81 -3.83
C ILE A 281 -1.98 30.87 -2.54
N ASP A 282 -2.60 30.78 -1.38
CA ASP A 282 -1.90 30.81 -0.09
C ASP A 282 -0.96 29.61 0.09
N ALA A 283 -1.37 28.43 -0.42
CA ALA A 283 -0.50 27.26 -0.45
C ALA A 283 0.73 27.46 -1.35
N LEU A 284 0.54 28.04 -2.54
CA LEU A 284 1.63 28.37 -3.47
C LEU A 284 2.55 29.48 -2.90
N ARG A 285 1.99 30.51 -2.26
CA ARG A 285 2.75 31.58 -1.58
C ARG A 285 3.67 31.06 -0.48
N GLN A 286 3.25 30.02 0.24
CA GLN A 286 4.12 29.40 1.25
C GLN A 286 5.16 28.44 0.66
N ILE A 287 4.96 28.00 -0.59
CA ILE A 287 5.91 27.16 -1.34
C ILE A 287 6.95 28.04 -2.05
N MET A 288 6.55 29.26 -2.42
CA MET A 288 7.35 30.22 -3.16
C MET A 288 7.87 31.35 -2.29
N SER A 289 9.14 31.70 -2.46
CA SER A 289 9.63 33.04 -2.13
C SER A 289 9.58 33.88 -3.41
N LEU A 290 8.39 34.30 -3.85
CA LEU A 290 8.25 35.20 -5.01
C LEU A 290 8.24 36.66 -4.57
N ASP A 291 8.81 37.53 -5.41
CA ASP A 291 8.64 38.98 -5.33
C ASP A 291 7.23 39.38 -5.79
N VAL A 292 6.73 40.50 -5.26
CA VAL A 292 5.34 40.99 -5.38
C VAL A 292 4.92 41.23 -6.84
N ASP A 293 5.84 41.56 -7.75
CA ASP A 293 5.54 41.86 -9.16
C ASP A 293 5.31 40.61 -10.03
N ASP A 294 5.83 39.44 -9.63
CA ASP A 294 5.57 38.16 -10.31
C ASP A 294 4.24 37.54 -9.84
N GLU A 295 3.74 37.89 -8.64
CA GLU A 295 2.45 37.41 -8.10
C GLU A 295 1.28 37.74 -9.04
N GLU A 296 1.11 39.00 -9.45
CA GLU A 296 -0.08 39.44 -10.19
C GLU A 296 -0.19 38.79 -11.57
N ARG A 297 0.94 38.67 -12.28
CA ARG A 297 0.98 38.00 -13.59
C ARG A 297 0.69 36.51 -13.46
N SER A 298 1.25 35.89 -12.43
CA SER A 298 1.10 34.47 -12.14
C SER A 298 -0.33 34.07 -11.79
N PHE A 299 -1.05 34.88 -11.00
CA PHE A 299 -2.44 34.59 -10.65
C PHE A 299 -3.41 34.84 -11.80
N SER A 300 -3.14 35.82 -12.68
CA SER A 300 -3.96 36.03 -13.88
C SER A 300 -3.89 34.83 -14.85
N MET A 301 -2.72 34.18 -14.98
CA MET A 301 -2.58 32.95 -15.78
C MET A 301 -3.31 31.77 -15.14
N LEU A 302 -3.27 31.66 -13.81
CA LEU A 302 -4.01 30.63 -13.06
C LEU A 302 -5.52 30.77 -13.29
N ASP A 303 -6.04 31.99 -13.23
CA ASP A 303 -7.47 32.28 -13.44
C ASP A 303 -7.92 31.93 -14.87
N ALA A 304 -7.11 32.25 -15.88
CA ALA A 304 -7.40 31.91 -17.27
C ALA A 304 -7.41 30.38 -17.53
N CYS A 305 -6.53 29.62 -16.88
CA CYS A 305 -6.52 28.15 -16.97
C CYS A 305 -7.72 27.52 -16.26
N MET A 306 -8.12 28.07 -15.11
CA MET A 306 -9.23 27.57 -14.30
C MET A 306 -10.58 27.72 -14.99
N LEU A 307 -10.85 28.87 -15.60
CA LEU A 307 -12.09 29.10 -16.37
C LEU A 307 -12.23 28.08 -17.51
N ARG A 308 -11.11 27.67 -18.11
CA ARG A 308 -11.07 26.69 -19.22
C ARG A 308 -11.25 25.24 -18.76
N GLU A 309 -10.96 24.94 -17.49
CA GLU A 309 -11.15 23.62 -16.88
C GLU A 309 -12.54 23.50 -16.24
N GLU A 310 -13.13 24.56 -15.68
CA GLU A 310 -14.52 24.54 -15.19
C GLU A 310 -15.51 24.20 -16.33
N ASP A 311 -15.27 24.72 -17.55
CA ASP A 311 -16.02 24.38 -18.76
C ASP A 311 -15.88 22.91 -19.19
N LYS A 312 -14.80 22.22 -18.79
CA LYS A 312 -14.55 20.80 -19.08
C LYS A 312 -14.88 19.85 -17.92
N ALA A 313 -14.83 20.36 -16.69
CA ALA A 313 -14.93 19.60 -15.44
C ALA A 313 -16.38 19.54 -14.90
N GLY A 314 -17.31 20.29 -15.49
CA GLY A 314 -18.74 20.32 -15.13
C GLY A 314 -19.53 18.99 -15.22
N GLY A 315 -18.88 17.83 -15.31
CA GLY A 315 -19.55 16.53 -15.29
C GLY A 315 -18.71 15.28 -15.07
N ALA A 316 -17.39 15.37 -14.91
CA ALA A 316 -16.52 14.18 -14.88
C ALA A 316 -16.21 13.69 -13.46
N GLY A 317 -17.22 13.13 -12.78
CA GLY A 317 -16.99 12.38 -11.54
C GLY A 317 -16.15 11.12 -11.76
N VAL A 318 -15.55 10.56 -10.71
CA VAL A 318 -14.88 9.24 -10.72
C VAL A 318 -15.76 8.15 -11.36
N PHE A 319 -17.07 8.28 -11.23
CA PHE A 319 -18.07 7.42 -11.88
C PHE A 319 -18.08 7.55 -13.42
N ALA A 320 -17.92 8.75 -13.97
CA ALA A 320 -17.80 8.97 -15.41
C ALA A 320 -16.46 8.45 -15.95
N ALA A 321 -15.37 8.58 -15.17
CA ALA A 321 -14.07 8.01 -15.51
C ALA A 321 -14.07 6.47 -15.46
N LEU A 322 -14.74 5.87 -14.46
CA LEU A 322 -14.97 4.42 -14.39
C LEU A 322 -15.88 3.93 -15.53
N GLN A 323 -16.87 4.73 -15.93
CA GLN A 323 -17.75 4.44 -17.06
C GLN A 323 -17.01 4.52 -18.39
N ASP A 324 -16.15 5.52 -18.62
CA ASP A 324 -15.26 5.62 -19.79
C ASP A 324 -14.21 4.48 -19.81
N MET A 325 -13.71 4.05 -18.64
CA MET A 325 -12.88 2.85 -18.53
C MET A 325 -13.64 1.57 -18.89
N TRP A 326 -14.91 1.48 -18.49
CA TRP A 326 -15.77 0.33 -18.76
C TRP A 326 -16.08 0.17 -20.26
N GLU A 327 -16.20 1.28 -20.98
CA GLU A 327 -16.38 1.30 -22.43
C GLU A 327 -15.15 0.76 -23.18
N ARG A 328 -13.94 0.94 -22.61
CA ARG A 328 -12.69 0.47 -23.20
C ARG A 328 -12.30 -0.92 -22.70
N ARG A 329 -12.92 -1.95 -23.27
CA ARG A 329 -12.64 -3.39 -22.98
C ARG A 329 -11.15 -3.77 -22.99
N TRP A 330 -10.32 -3.09 -23.78
CA TRP A 330 -8.86 -3.30 -23.81
C TRP A 330 -8.17 -2.84 -22.51
N ALA A 331 -8.58 -1.71 -21.93
CA ALA A 331 -8.01 -1.18 -20.70
C ALA A 331 -8.40 -2.07 -19.51
N LEU A 332 -9.65 -2.52 -19.46
CA LEU A 332 -10.13 -3.48 -18.45
C LEU A 332 -9.37 -4.81 -18.50
N ARG A 333 -9.15 -5.38 -19.70
CA ARG A 333 -8.38 -6.64 -19.83
C ARG A 333 -6.95 -6.49 -19.33
N ARG A 334 -6.28 -5.36 -19.61
CA ARG A 334 -4.92 -5.10 -19.13
C ARG A 334 -4.89 -4.84 -17.63
N LEU A 335 -5.84 -4.08 -17.11
CA LEU A 335 -5.99 -3.87 -15.67
C LEU A 335 -6.19 -5.20 -14.95
N ALA A 336 -7.11 -6.05 -15.42
CA ALA A 336 -7.35 -7.37 -14.86
C ALA A 336 -6.09 -8.27 -14.87
N ALA A 337 -5.29 -8.22 -15.94
CA ALA A 337 -4.03 -8.96 -16.00
C ALA A 337 -3.01 -8.47 -14.95
N ILE A 338 -2.88 -7.15 -14.77
CA ILE A 338 -1.98 -6.56 -13.77
C ILE A 338 -2.49 -6.86 -12.34
N MET A 339 -3.80 -6.83 -12.12
CA MET A 339 -4.43 -7.22 -10.86
C MET A 339 -4.13 -8.68 -10.53
N ALA A 340 -4.24 -9.59 -11.49
CA ALA A 340 -3.91 -11.00 -11.30
C ALA A 340 -2.42 -11.23 -10.99
N ALA A 341 -1.52 -10.51 -11.67
CA ALA A 341 -0.10 -10.55 -11.36
C ALA A 341 0.20 -10.02 -9.95
N SER A 342 -0.45 -8.91 -9.57
CA SER A 342 -0.29 -8.29 -8.24
C SER A 342 -0.83 -9.18 -7.12
N PHE A 343 -1.93 -9.89 -7.39
CA PHE A 343 -2.45 -10.91 -6.48
C PHE A 343 -1.42 -12.02 -6.22
N GLY A 344 -0.80 -12.56 -7.28
CA GLY A 344 0.23 -13.59 -7.15
C GLY A 344 1.46 -13.11 -6.37
N VAL A 345 1.92 -11.89 -6.64
CA VAL A 345 3.02 -11.27 -5.89
C VAL A 345 2.63 -11.05 -4.42
N GLY A 346 1.38 -10.67 -4.15
CA GLY A 346 0.84 -10.49 -2.79
C GLY A 346 0.86 -11.77 -1.96
N MET A 347 0.64 -12.93 -2.60
CA MET A 347 0.75 -14.23 -1.91
C MET A 347 2.13 -14.45 -1.31
N VAL A 348 3.19 -14.08 -2.04
CA VAL A 348 4.57 -14.25 -1.58
C VAL A 348 4.97 -13.12 -0.63
N TYR A 349 4.68 -11.86 -1.01
CA TYR A 349 5.06 -10.67 -0.25
C TYR A 349 4.43 -10.62 1.15
N LEU A 350 3.13 -10.91 1.27
CA LEU A 350 2.46 -10.95 2.57
C LEU A 350 2.57 -12.33 3.22
N GLY A 351 2.52 -13.40 2.42
CA GLY A 351 2.52 -14.76 2.93
C GLY A 351 3.84 -15.17 3.58
N MET A 352 4.99 -14.73 3.07
CA MET A 352 6.28 -15.10 3.67
C MET A 352 6.44 -14.52 5.09
N PRO A 353 6.38 -13.19 5.32
CA PRO A 353 6.53 -12.62 6.67
C PRO A 353 5.46 -13.09 7.65
N LEU A 354 4.21 -13.28 7.19
CA LEU A 354 3.10 -13.70 8.06
C LEU A 354 3.16 -15.20 8.40
N ASN A 355 3.85 -16.03 7.62
CA ASN A 355 3.97 -17.47 7.85
C ASN A 355 5.30 -17.89 8.51
N LEU A 356 6.14 -16.93 8.90
CA LEU A 356 7.45 -17.17 9.51
C LEU A 356 7.39 -18.07 10.77
N GLY A 357 6.28 -18.01 11.51
CA GLY A 357 6.09 -18.83 12.71
C GLY A 357 6.03 -20.35 12.46
N SER A 358 5.67 -20.79 11.24
CA SER A 358 5.56 -22.23 10.91
C SER A 358 6.84 -22.82 10.31
N LEU A 359 7.79 -21.99 9.89
CA LEU A 359 8.99 -22.41 9.16
C LEU A 359 10.16 -22.82 10.08
N GLY A 360 10.01 -22.70 11.40
CA GLY A 360 11.04 -23.08 12.38
C GLY A 360 12.33 -22.23 12.30
N SER A 361 12.35 -21.17 11.49
CA SER A 361 13.44 -20.19 11.42
C SER A 361 13.25 -19.11 12.49
N ASN A 362 14.34 -18.46 12.92
CA ASN A 362 14.26 -17.37 13.89
C ASN A 362 13.47 -16.19 13.30
N LEU A 363 12.21 -16.03 13.72
CA LEU A 363 11.27 -14.98 13.28
C LEU A 363 11.93 -13.60 13.17
N TYR A 364 12.69 -13.19 14.19
CA TYR A 364 13.36 -11.90 14.26
C TYR A 364 14.40 -11.71 13.15
N LEU A 365 15.24 -12.72 12.90
CA LEU A 365 16.32 -12.62 11.91
C LEU A 365 15.74 -12.63 10.49
N THR A 366 14.81 -13.54 10.21
CA THR A 366 14.22 -13.62 8.88
C THR A 366 13.42 -12.37 8.54
N SER A 367 12.66 -11.81 9.49
CA SER A 367 11.96 -10.54 9.28
C SER A 367 12.94 -9.36 9.10
N THR A 368 14.08 -9.36 9.79
CA THR A 368 15.12 -8.34 9.61
C THR A 368 15.71 -8.41 8.20
N TYR A 369 16.03 -9.60 7.70
CA TYR A 369 16.53 -9.77 6.34
C TYR A 369 15.48 -9.42 5.28
N ASN A 370 14.20 -9.74 5.51
CA ASN A 370 13.12 -9.32 4.62
C ASN A 370 12.99 -7.79 4.57
N ALA A 371 13.06 -7.11 5.71
CA ALA A 371 13.06 -5.64 5.75
C ALA A 371 14.30 -5.04 5.05
N LEU A 372 15.48 -5.63 5.25
CA LEU A 372 16.70 -5.21 4.56
C LEU A 372 16.65 -5.46 3.05
N ALA A 373 15.95 -6.51 2.61
CA ALA A 373 15.79 -6.84 1.19
C ALA A 373 14.91 -5.84 0.43
N GLU A 374 14.11 -5.00 1.10
CA GLU A 374 13.34 -3.94 0.43
C GLU A 374 14.21 -2.78 -0.10
N VAL A 375 15.36 -2.53 0.51
CA VAL A 375 16.29 -1.49 0.04
C VAL A 375 16.94 -1.86 -1.31
N PRO A 376 17.58 -3.04 -1.47
CA PRO A 376 18.14 -3.45 -2.74
C PRO A 376 17.07 -3.78 -3.79
N SER A 377 15.84 -4.17 -3.41
CA SER A 377 14.76 -4.39 -4.39
C SER A 377 14.40 -3.11 -5.13
N ALA A 378 14.33 -1.97 -4.44
CA ALA A 378 14.05 -0.67 -5.06
C ALA A 378 15.13 -0.28 -6.07
N ALA A 379 16.41 -0.53 -5.74
CA ALA A 379 17.54 -0.31 -6.65
C ALA A 379 17.50 -1.25 -7.87
N LEU A 380 17.21 -2.53 -7.65
CA LEU A 380 17.04 -3.52 -8.72
C LEU A 380 15.87 -3.17 -9.63
N ALA A 381 14.74 -2.73 -9.07
CA ALA A 381 13.57 -2.30 -9.84
C ALA A 381 13.92 -1.11 -10.75
N TRP A 382 14.65 -0.12 -10.22
CA TRP A 382 15.12 1.02 -11.01
C TRP A 382 16.07 0.60 -12.15
N LEU A 383 17.04 -0.28 -11.88
CA LEU A 383 17.95 -0.82 -12.89
C LEU A 383 17.24 -1.62 -13.97
N LEU A 384 16.28 -2.48 -13.57
CA LEU A 384 15.50 -3.31 -14.50
C LEU A 384 14.58 -2.46 -15.38
N VAL A 385 14.03 -1.38 -14.84
CA VAL A 385 13.23 -0.42 -15.60
C VAL A 385 14.08 0.31 -16.64
N ALA A 386 15.34 0.61 -16.35
CA ALA A 386 16.25 1.28 -17.26
C ALA A 386 16.82 0.37 -18.36
N THR A 387 17.02 -0.91 -18.07
CA THR A 387 17.81 -1.82 -18.94
C THR A 387 17.00 -2.92 -19.63
N ALA A 388 15.85 -3.34 -19.08
CA ALA A 388 15.17 -4.56 -19.51
C ALA A 388 13.70 -4.34 -19.91
N ASN A 389 13.17 -5.27 -20.71
CA ASN A 389 11.76 -5.28 -21.08
C ASN A 389 10.89 -5.60 -19.87
N ARG A 390 10.15 -4.60 -19.37
CA ARG A 390 9.32 -4.66 -18.14
C ARG A 390 8.46 -5.91 -18.01
N ARG A 391 7.80 -6.33 -19.09
CA ARG A 391 6.93 -7.53 -19.09
C ARG A 391 7.72 -8.82 -18.84
N VAL A 392 8.87 -8.94 -19.48
CA VAL A 392 9.73 -10.12 -19.34
C VAL A 392 10.35 -10.12 -17.95
N SER A 393 10.80 -8.97 -17.45
CA SER A 393 11.35 -8.83 -16.09
C SER A 393 10.32 -9.22 -15.02
N VAL A 394 9.08 -8.75 -15.12
CA VAL A 394 8.02 -9.13 -14.17
C VAL A 394 7.75 -10.63 -14.23
N MET A 395 7.56 -11.22 -15.43
CA MET A 395 7.32 -12.66 -15.55
C MET A 395 8.48 -13.49 -14.97
N ALA A 396 9.72 -13.13 -15.30
CA ALA A 396 10.92 -13.82 -14.82
C ALA A 396 11.05 -13.73 -13.30
N LEU A 397 10.87 -12.54 -12.70
CA LEU A 397 10.93 -12.34 -11.25
C LEU A 397 9.82 -13.08 -10.51
N THR A 398 8.58 -13.04 -11.03
CA THR A 398 7.45 -13.77 -10.43
C THR A 398 7.61 -15.28 -10.53
N ALA A 399 8.16 -15.78 -11.65
CA ALA A 399 8.42 -17.21 -11.82
C ALA A 399 9.57 -17.67 -10.90
N ALA A 400 10.65 -16.90 -10.81
CA ALA A 400 11.79 -17.19 -9.93
C ALA A 400 11.37 -17.17 -8.45
N SER A 401 10.66 -16.13 -8.00
CA SER A 401 10.16 -16.05 -6.62
C SER A 401 9.19 -17.19 -6.28
N GLY A 402 8.27 -17.52 -7.20
CA GLY A 402 7.38 -18.68 -7.08
C GLY A 402 8.14 -20.01 -6.98
N ALA A 403 9.13 -20.24 -7.83
CA ALA A 403 9.95 -21.45 -7.78
C ALA A 403 10.75 -21.56 -6.48
N CYS A 404 11.36 -20.46 -6.02
CA CYS A 404 12.11 -20.43 -4.76
C CYS A 404 11.21 -20.66 -3.54
N SER A 405 9.99 -20.09 -3.52
CA SER A 405 9.04 -20.31 -2.42
C SER A 405 8.54 -21.76 -2.36
N LEU A 406 8.25 -22.38 -3.51
CA LEU A 406 7.91 -23.81 -3.58
C LEU A 406 9.08 -24.70 -3.15
N ALA A 407 10.31 -24.36 -3.52
CA ALA A 407 11.50 -25.09 -3.08
C ALA A 407 11.68 -25.04 -1.55
N CYS A 408 11.35 -23.90 -0.91
CA CYS A 408 11.39 -23.76 0.56
C CYS A 408 10.34 -24.61 1.28
N ALA A 409 9.25 -24.97 0.60
CA ALA A 409 8.17 -25.80 1.14
C ALA A 409 8.39 -27.30 0.86
N ALA A 410 8.92 -27.65 -0.31
CA ALA A 410 9.01 -29.04 -0.78
C ALA A 410 10.31 -29.77 -0.37
N VAL A 411 11.40 -29.04 -0.10
CA VAL A 411 12.71 -29.64 0.16
C VAL A 411 13.13 -29.40 1.61
N ALA A 412 13.59 -30.46 2.29
CA ALA A 412 14.24 -30.37 3.60
C ALA A 412 15.64 -29.78 3.45
N ILE A 413 15.70 -28.45 3.33
CA ILE A 413 16.92 -27.67 3.18
C ILE A 413 17.49 -27.35 4.58
N PRO A 414 18.83 -27.30 4.77
CA PRO A 414 19.41 -26.82 6.02
C PRO A 414 18.91 -25.40 6.35
N PRO A 415 18.79 -25.04 7.64
CA PRO A 415 18.11 -23.81 8.08
C PRO A 415 18.69 -22.53 7.45
N ALA A 416 20.01 -22.48 7.25
CA ALA A 416 20.69 -21.36 6.61
C ALA A 416 20.31 -21.20 5.12
N ALA A 417 20.28 -22.29 4.35
CA ALA A 417 19.91 -22.23 2.94
C ALA A 417 18.39 -22.02 2.75
N ARG A 418 17.56 -22.45 3.71
CA ARG A 418 16.12 -22.12 3.74
C ARG A 418 15.90 -20.62 3.88
N MET A 419 16.60 -19.99 4.83
CA MET A 419 16.55 -18.54 5.03
C MET A 419 17.04 -17.77 3.79
N ALA A 420 18.14 -18.21 3.18
CA ALA A 420 18.66 -17.58 1.95
C ALA A 420 17.66 -17.68 0.77
N ALA A 421 17.03 -18.84 0.58
CA ALA A 421 16.03 -19.05 -0.47
C ALA A 421 14.76 -18.22 -0.22
N GLU A 422 14.35 -18.07 1.04
CA GLU A 422 13.22 -17.23 1.45
C GLU A 422 13.49 -15.76 1.14
N VAL A 423 14.62 -15.22 1.59
CA VAL A 423 15.01 -13.82 1.35
C VAL A 423 15.15 -13.54 -0.16
N THR A 424 15.67 -14.51 -0.93
CA THR A 424 15.78 -14.38 -2.40
C THR A 424 14.40 -14.35 -3.06
N SER A 425 13.47 -15.18 -2.60
CA SER A 425 12.08 -15.18 -3.09
C SER A 425 11.38 -13.87 -2.74
N PHE A 426 11.55 -13.39 -1.51
CA PHE A 426 11.01 -12.12 -1.04
C PHE A 426 11.56 -10.94 -1.87
N LEU A 427 12.88 -10.87 -2.07
CA LEU A 427 13.53 -9.86 -2.92
C LEU A 427 12.93 -9.85 -4.33
N GLY A 428 12.73 -11.02 -4.93
CA GLY A 428 12.11 -11.16 -6.26
C GLY A 428 10.66 -10.68 -6.29
N ALA A 429 9.88 -10.99 -5.25
CA ALA A 429 8.48 -10.57 -5.13
C ALA A 429 8.36 -9.04 -4.95
N VAL A 430 9.15 -8.44 -4.07
CA VAL A 430 9.18 -6.98 -3.85
C VAL A 430 9.60 -6.26 -5.14
N THR A 431 10.67 -6.71 -5.78
CA THR A 431 11.13 -6.12 -7.05
C THR A 431 10.05 -6.21 -8.14
N ALA A 432 9.34 -7.34 -8.23
CA ALA A 432 8.23 -7.49 -9.16
C ALA A 432 7.07 -6.53 -8.85
N PHE A 433 6.74 -6.34 -7.56
CA PHE A 433 5.72 -5.39 -7.13
C PHE A 433 6.05 -3.95 -7.53
N ASP A 434 7.29 -3.51 -7.27
CA ASP A 434 7.75 -2.16 -7.61
C ASP A 434 7.66 -1.92 -9.13
N VAL A 435 8.14 -2.87 -9.94
CA VAL A 435 8.05 -2.79 -11.40
C VAL A 435 6.60 -2.78 -11.89
N ILE A 436 5.70 -3.55 -11.26
CA ILE A 436 4.27 -3.56 -11.56
C ILE A 436 3.64 -2.19 -11.26
N LEU A 437 3.96 -1.58 -10.12
CA LEU A 437 3.44 -0.25 -9.76
C LEU A 437 3.90 0.81 -10.76
N ILE A 438 5.19 0.82 -11.13
CA ILE A 438 5.71 1.74 -12.13
C ILE A 438 5.00 1.49 -13.48
N TYR A 439 4.87 0.23 -13.90
CA TYR A 439 4.18 -0.13 -15.13
C TYR A 439 2.70 0.33 -15.14
N ALA A 440 2.00 0.21 -14.01
CA ALA A 440 0.64 0.71 -13.87
C ALA A 440 0.58 2.24 -14.03
N THR A 441 1.53 2.98 -13.44
CA THR A 441 1.56 4.44 -13.60
C THR A 441 1.80 4.89 -15.04
N GLU A 442 2.61 4.17 -15.80
CA GLU A 442 2.91 4.52 -17.21
C GLU A 442 1.81 4.10 -18.18
N LEU A 443 1.15 2.97 -17.91
CA LEU A 443 0.13 2.42 -18.80
C LEU A 443 -1.16 3.23 -18.79
N PHE A 444 -1.51 3.82 -17.63
CA PHE A 444 -2.78 4.53 -17.44
C PHE A 444 -2.61 6.05 -17.58
N PRO A 445 -3.51 6.73 -18.32
CA PRO A 445 -3.51 8.18 -18.42
C PRO A 445 -3.82 8.81 -17.06
N THR A 446 -3.34 10.04 -16.86
CA THR A 446 -3.35 10.74 -15.55
C THR A 446 -4.74 10.82 -14.91
N SER A 447 -5.81 10.89 -15.70
CA SER A 447 -7.21 10.93 -15.24
C SER A 447 -7.66 9.67 -14.49
N VAL A 448 -7.14 8.50 -14.85
CA VAL A 448 -7.53 7.20 -14.26
C VAL A 448 -6.39 6.52 -13.51
N ARG A 449 -5.16 7.06 -13.61
CA ARG A 449 -3.94 6.50 -13.02
C ARG A 449 -4.07 6.24 -11.52
N ASN A 450 -4.55 7.22 -10.76
CA ASN A 450 -4.63 7.10 -9.29
C ASN A 450 -5.60 5.99 -8.86
N SER A 451 -6.75 5.88 -9.54
CA SER A 451 -7.72 4.80 -9.31
C SER A 451 -7.15 3.43 -9.71
N ALA A 452 -6.49 3.35 -10.87
CA ALA A 452 -5.89 2.10 -11.35
C ALA A 452 -4.76 1.60 -10.42
N VAL A 453 -3.86 2.49 -10.00
CA VAL A 453 -2.78 2.16 -9.03
C VAL A 453 -3.37 1.74 -7.69
N GLY A 454 -4.45 2.41 -7.24
CA GLY A 454 -5.20 2.02 -6.06
C GLY A 454 -5.74 0.60 -6.15
N MET A 455 -6.42 0.25 -7.25
CA MET A 455 -6.93 -1.10 -7.49
C MET A 455 -5.81 -2.15 -7.52
N VAL A 456 -4.71 -1.88 -8.23
CA VAL A 456 -3.53 -2.77 -8.31
C VAL A 456 -2.94 -3.02 -6.91
N ARG A 457 -2.84 -1.99 -6.08
CA ARG A 457 -2.41 -2.13 -4.68
C ARG A 457 -3.41 -2.92 -3.84
N GLN A 458 -4.73 -2.73 -4.02
CA GLN A 458 -5.73 -3.55 -3.33
C GLN A 458 -5.66 -5.03 -3.74
N ALA A 459 -5.32 -5.32 -5.00
CA ALA A 459 -5.16 -6.69 -5.46
C ALA A 459 -4.06 -7.47 -4.71
N LEU A 460 -3.01 -6.78 -4.26
CA LEU A 460 -1.96 -7.36 -3.42
C LEU A 460 -2.53 -7.94 -2.10
N PHE A 461 -3.49 -7.25 -1.50
CA PHE A 461 -4.08 -7.60 -0.20
C PHE A 461 -5.27 -8.56 -0.30
N LEU A 462 -5.79 -8.80 -1.51
CA LEU A 462 -6.92 -9.69 -1.74
C LEU A 462 -6.65 -11.12 -1.24
N TRP A 463 -5.45 -11.67 -1.48
CA TRP A 463 -5.06 -13.03 -1.08
C TRP A 463 -5.33 -13.31 0.41
N SER A 464 -4.85 -12.44 1.29
CA SER A 464 -4.92 -12.64 2.73
C SER A 464 -6.33 -12.55 3.30
N SER A 465 -7.30 -12.04 2.52
CA SER A 465 -8.72 -12.05 2.88
C SER A 465 -9.39 -13.40 2.58
N PHE A 466 -8.86 -14.21 1.64
CA PHE A 466 -9.46 -15.47 1.21
C PHE A 466 -9.28 -16.63 2.20
N GLY A 467 -8.38 -16.53 3.20
CA GLY A 467 -8.14 -17.60 4.18
C GLY A 467 -9.39 -18.01 4.99
N VAL A 468 -10.21 -17.04 5.40
CA VAL A 468 -11.45 -17.28 6.18
C VAL A 468 -12.71 -16.97 5.37
N PHE A 469 -12.71 -15.87 4.61
CA PHE A 469 -13.88 -15.45 3.83
C PHE A 469 -13.96 -16.11 2.45
N GLY A 470 -12.91 -16.78 1.97
CA GLY A 470 -12.93 -17.51 0.70
C GLY A 470 -13.89 -18.69 0.70
N LEU A 471 -14.10 -19.35 1.86
CA LEU A 471 -15.14 -20.37 2.02
C LEU A 471 -16.55 -19.77 1.95
N ALA A 472 -16.76 -18.59 2.54
CA ALA A 472 -18.07 -17.91 2.52
C ALA A 472 -18.37 -17.25 1.15
N ILE A 473 -17.37 -16.68 0.49
CA ILE A 473 -17.49 -16.04 -0.83
C ILE A 473 -17.49 -17.08 -1.95
N GLY A 474 -16.86 -18.24 -1.76
CA GLY A 474 -16.99 -19.41 -2.64
C GLY A 474 -18.44 -19.91 -2.73
N CYS A 475 -19.20 -19.83 -1.62
CA CYS A 475 -20.64 -20.09 -1.63
C CYS A 475 -21.46 -19.01 -2.37
N PHE A 476 -20.96 -17.77 -2.47
CA PHE A 476 -21.58 -16.73 -3.31
C PHE A 476 -21.10 -16.78 -4.78
N GLY A 477 -19.94 -17.37 -5.06
CA GLY A 477 -19.46 -17.68 -6.42
C GLY A 477 -20.29 -18.76 -7.11
N LEU A 478 -21.00 -19.60 -6.35
CA LEU A 478 -22.02 -20.54 -6.84
C LEU A 478 -23.31 -19.87 -7.33
N PHE A 479 -23.46 -18.55 -7.15
CA PHE A 479 -24.56 -17.76 -7.71
C PHE A 479 -24.17 -16.91 -8.93
N LEU A 480 -22.93 -17.01 -9.43
CA LEU A 480 -22.58 -16.51 -10.75
C LEU A 480 -23.05 -17.53 -11.80
N PRO A 481 -24.01 -17.18 -12.68
CA PRO A 481 -24.53 -18.13 -13.64
C PRO A 481 -23.42 -18.60 -14.58
N GLU A 482 -23.21 -19.92 -14.62
CA GLU A 482 -22.37 -20.58 -15.62
C GLU A 482 -22.85 -20.22 -17.03
N THR A 483 -22.13 -19.32 -17.72
CA THR A 483 -22.23 -19.24 -19.17
C THR A 483 -21.26 -20.23 -19.80
N LYS A 484 -21.61 -21.52 -19.72
CA LYS A 484 -20.99 -22.55 -20.55
C LYS A 484 -21.64 -22.57 -21.94
N GLY A 485 -20.94 -21.97 -22.90
CA GLY A 485 -20.92 -22.46 -24.28
C GLY A 485 -22.17 -22.31 -25.15
N ARG A 486 -22.83 -21.15 -25.18
CA ARG A 486 -23.71 -20.77 -26.33
C ARG A 486 -23.48 -19.32 -26.75
N GLY A 487 -23.32 -19.11 -28.07
CA GLY A 487 -22.93 -17.83 -28.67
C GLY A 487 -23.90 -16.67 -28.40
N ALA A 488 -23.33 -15.54 -28.02
CA ALA A 488 -24.03 -14.31 -27.59
C ALA A 488 -24.65 -13.49 -28.76
N CYS A 489 -25.38 -14.13 -29.69
CA CYS A 489 -26.07 -13.43 -30.77
C CYS A 489 -27.55 -13.84 -30.98
N GLN A 490 -28.19 -14.49 -30.00
CA GLN A 490 -29.63 -14.81 -30.09
C GLN A 490 -30.48 -14.44 -28.87
N THR A 491 -29.89 -13.98 -27.76
CA THR A 491 -30.65 -13.66 -26.54
C THR A 491 -31.24 -12.24 -26.49
N ALA A 492 -30.80 -11.31 -27.34
CA ALA A 492 -31.36 -9.95 -27.38
C ALA A 492 -32.62 -9.83 -28.28
N ARG A 493 -32.85 -10.75 -29.22
CA ARG A 493 -33.99 -10.66 -30.17
C ARG A 493 -35.25 -11.41 -29.74
N ARG A 494 -35.21 -12.19 -28.66
CA ARG A 494 -36.36 -12.99 -28.18
C ARG A 494 -37.16 -12.39 -27.01
N ARG A 495 -36.68 -11.31 -26.39
CA ARG A 495 -37.45 -10.59 -25.34
C ARG A 495 -38.33 -9.45 -25.87
N SER A 496 -38.20 -9.08 -27.14
CA SER A 496 -39.04 -8.05 -27.78
C SER A 496 -40.23 -8.60 -28.57
N ALA A 497 -40.42 -9.93 -28.61
CA ALA A 497 -41.46 -10.59 -29.43
C ALA A 497 -42.50 -11.39 -28.63
N LYS A 498 -42.60 -11.17 -27.32
CA LYS A 498 -43.70 -11.71 -26.48
C LYS A 498 -44.30 -10.60 -25.61
N ARG A 499 -44.94 -9.64 -26.28
CA ARG A 499 -46.16 -9.00 -25.79
C ARG A 499 -47.21 -9.26 -26.87
N PRO A 500 -48.26 -10.07 -26.62
CA PRO A 500 -49.44 -10.01 -27.45
C PRO A 500 -50.20 -8.70 -27.15
N PRO A 501 -51.03 -8.22 -28.09
CA PRO A 501 -51.85 -7.02 -27.91
C PRO A 501 -52.84 -7.12 -26.75
#